data_AF-A0A9N9IZL2-F1
#
_entry.id   AF-A0A9N9IZL2-F1
#
_cell.length_a   1.000
_cell.length_b   1.000
_cell.length_c   1.000
_cell.angle_alpha   90.00
_cell.angle_beta   90.00
_cell.angle_gamma   90.00
#
_symmetry.space_group_name_H-M   'P 1'
#
loop_
_entity.id
_entity.type
_entity.pdbx_description
1 polymer ?
#
loop_
_entity_poly.entity_id
_entity_poly.type
_entity_poly.pdbx_seq_one_letter_code
_entity_poly.pdbx_strand_id
1 'polypeptide(L)'
;MSAPISRSGLQNEVINFYRKCCRAIRKKPIESRYRFQQFVRSQFRQYDISPRDHNAIEYMLRRGQRQLEAYESDSVKDVNL
;
A
#
# COMPACT_ATOMS: atom_id res chain seq x y z
N MET A 1 8.63 -27.99 -1.37
CA MET A 1 7.71 -27.06 -0.71
C MET A 1 8.53 -26.21 0.24
N SER A 2 8.55 -24.88 0.08
CA SER A 2 9.33 -23.99 0.94
C SER A 2 8.67 -23.86 2.31
N ALA A 3 9.46 -23.83 3.38
CA ALA A 3 8.97 -23.65 4.73
C ALA A 3 8.12 -22.37 4.85
N PRO A 4 7.06 -22.36 5.68
CA PRO A 4 6.25 -21.18 5.90
C PRO A 4 7.12 -20.04 6.45
N ILE A 5 7.14 -18.92 5.74
CA ILE A 5 7.85 -17.71 6.18
C ILE A 5 7.12 -17.18 7.41
N SER A 6 7.75 -17.32 8.59
CA SER A 6 7.29 -16.67 9.80
C SER A 6 7.43 -15.17 9.65
N ARG A 7 6.34 -14.44 9.85
CA ARG A 7 6.29 -12.98 9.75
C ARG A 7 5.82 -12.39 11.07
N SER A 8 6.41 -11.28 11.48
CA SER A 8 5.93 -10.54 12.65
C SER A 8 4.53 -9.98 12.41
N GLY A 9 3.83 -9.59 13.48
CA GLY A 9 2.52 -8.92 13.38
C GLY A 9 2.59 -7.70 12.46
N LEU A 10 3.58 -6.83 12.69
CA LEU A 10 3.79 -5.63 11.89
C LEU A 10 4.09 -5.94 10.41
N GLN A 11 4.88 -6.99 10.12
CA GLN A 11 5.12 -7.41 8.73
C GLN A 11 3.83 -7.89 8.05
N ASN A 12 2.98 -8.62 8.77
CA ASN A 12 1.67 -9.04 8.26
C ASN A 12 0.76 -7.83 8.02
N GLU A 13 0.79 -6.82 8.90
CA GLU A 13 0.04 -5.56 8.71
C GLU A 13 0.46 -4.82 7.45
N VAL A 14 1.77 -4.67 7.20
CA VAL A 14 2.29 -4.05 5.95
C VAL A 14 1.79 -4.80 4.71
N ILE A 15 1.86 -6.13 4.71
CA ILE A 15 1.40 -6.95 3.59
C ILE A 15 -0.11 -6.82 3.39
N ASN A 16 -0.87 -6.86 4.48
CA ASN A 16 -2.33 -6.73 4.43
C ASN A 16 -2.73 -5.34 3.95
N PHE A 17 -2.00 -4.30 4.35
CA PHE A 17 -2.20 -2.94 3.87
C PHE A 17 -1.92 -2.83 2.36
N TYR A 18 -0.82 -3.38 1.86
CA TYR A 18 -0.54 -3.44 0.42
C TYR A 18 -1.66 -4.18 -0.36
N ARG A 19 -2.14 -5.31 0.16
CA ARG A 19 -3.28 -6.04 -0.43
C ARG A 19 -4.56 -5.20 -0.42
N LYS A 20 -4.81 -4.42 0.64
CA LYS A 20 -5.95 -3.50 0.73
C LYS A 20 -5.86 -2.43 -0.37
N CYS A 21 -4.70 -1.81 -0.57
CA CYS A 21 -4.47 -0.89 -1.68
C CYS A 21 -4.81 -1.55 -3.04
N CYS A 22 -4.30 -2.75 -3.30
CA CYS A 22 -4.61 -3.47 -4.54
C CYS A 22 -6.11 -3.75 -4.72
N ARG A 23 -6.86 -4.03 -3.65
CA ARG A 23 -8.32 -4.22 -3.70
C ARG A 23 -9.03 -2.90 -4.00
N ALA A 24 -8.61 -1.79 -3.38
CA ALA A 24 -9.17 -0.47 -3.65
C ALA A 24 -9.00 -0.07 -5.12
N ILE A 25 -7.85 -0.37 -5.71
CA ILE A 25 -7.60 -0.10 -7.14
C ILE A 25 -8.60 -0.82 -8.05
N ARG A 26 -9.04 -2.03 -7.70
CA ARG A 26 -10.05 -2.75 -8.50
C ARG A 26 -11.40 -2.03 -8.55
N LYS A 27 -11.68 -1.11 -7.64
CA LYS A 27 -12.90 -0.27 -7.67
C LYS A 27 -12.76 0.92 -8.61
N LYS A 28 -11.55 1.26 -9.07
CA LYS A 28 -11.31 2.41 -9.98
C LYS A 28 -11.61 2.07 -11.44
N PRO A 29 -11.85 3.09 -12.30
CA PRO A 29 -12.04 2.90 -13.75
C PRO A 29 -10.87 2.15 -14.38
N ILE A 30 -11.15 1.24 -15.32
CA ILE A 30 -10.17 0.30 -15.89
C ILE A 30 -8.95 1.03 -16.46
N GLU A 31 -9.18 2.19 -17.07
CA GLU A 31 -8.24 3.07 -17.75
C GLU A 31 -7.22 3.72 -16.78
N SER A 32 -7.59 3.86 -15.51
CA SER A 32 -6.76 4.45 -14.45
C SER A 32 -6.04 3.41 -13.59
N ARG A 33 -6.53 2.15 -13.57
CA ARG A 33 -6.03 1.09 -12.67
C ARG A 33 -4.54 0.87 -12.79
N TYR A 34 -3.99 0.89 -14.01
CA TYR A 34 -2.56 0.71 -14.23
C TYR A 34 -1.76 1.82 -13.54
N ARG A 35 -2.16 3.09 -13.70
CA ARG A 35 -1.50 4.23 -13.06
C ARG A 35 -1.56 4.16 -11.54
N PHE A 36 -2.71 3.79 -10.98
CA PHE A 36 -2.81 3.55 -9.54
C PHE A 36 -1.90 2.41 -9.04
N GLN A 37 -1.78 1.31 -9.78
CA GLN A 37 -0.87 0.22 -9.41
C GLN A 37 0.59 0.71 -9.39
N GLN A 38 0.99 1.46 -10.42
CA GLN A 38 2.33 2.02 -10.51
C GLN A 38 2.60 3.03 -9.40
N PHE A 39 1.62 3.88 -9.06
CA PHE A 39 1.67 4.80 -7.94
C PHE A 39 1.84 4.09 -6.59
N VAL A 40 1.00 3.09 -6.27
CA VAL A 40 1.15 2.33 -5.02
C VAL A 40 2.52 1.64 -4.98
N ARG A 41 2.94 1.04 -6.09
CA ARG A 41 4.25 0.39 -6.19
C ARG A 41 5.42 1.36 -5.99
N SER A 42 5.33 2.59 -6.49
CA SER A 42 6.37 3.61 -6.30
C SER A 42 6.41 4.08 -4.84
N GLN A 43 5.26 4.33 -4.22
CA GLN A 43 5.17 4.74 -2.82
C GLN A 43 5.82 3.74 -1.85
N PHE A 44 5.60 2.43 -2.06
CA PHE A 44 6.22 1.40 -1.22
C PHE A 44 7.72 1.21 -1.48
N ARG A 45 8.23 1.60 -2.65
CA ARG A 45 9.66 1.51 -3.01
C ARG A 45 10.45 2.79 -2.76
N GLN A 46 9.77 3.92 -2.58
CA GLN A 46 10.40 5.24 -2.44
C GLN A 46 11.22 5.35 -1.15
N TYR A 47 10.86 4.61 -0.11
CA TYR A 47 11.49 4.71 1.21
C TYR A 47 12.36 3.49 1.48
N ASP A 48 13.60 3.73 1.85
CA ASP A 48 14.51 2.71 2.38
C ASP A 48 14.43 2.69 3.90
N ILE A 49 13.48 1.94 4.45
CA ILE A 49 13.24 1.83 5.88
C ILE A 49 13.81 0.50 6.37
N SER A 50 14.67 0.56 7.39
CA SER A 50 15.17 -0.63 8.06
C SER A 50 14.02 -1.47 8.60
N PRO A 51 13.97 -2.79 8.36
CA PRO A 51 12.96 -3.67 8.95
C PRO A 51 12.91 -3.66 10.48
N ARG A 52 13.97 -3.16 11.13
CA ARG A 52 14.08 -3.03 12.59
C ARG A 52 13.52 -1.71 13.13
N ASP A 53 13.25 -0.73 12.26
CA ASP A 53 12.68 0.56 12.67
C ASP A 53 11.15 0.47 12.70
N HIS A 54 10.65 -0.17 13.76
CA HIS A 54 9.21 -0.40 13.93
C HIS A 54 8.43 0.92 14.01
N ASN A 55 9.00 1.95 14.64
CA ASN A 55 8.36 3.26 14.78
C ASN A 55 8.14 3.93 13.42
N ALA A 56 9.15 3.90 12.54
CA ALA A 56 9.02 4.44 11.19
C ALA A 56 8.00 3.65 10.35
N ILE A 57 8.02 2.32 10.44
CA ILE A 57 7.07 1.46 9.72
C ILE A 57 5.63 1.74 10.16
N GLU A 58 5.38 1.82 11.47
CA GLU A 58 4.05 2.15 12.00
C GLU A 58 3.59 3.54 11.58
N TYR A 59 4.48 4.54 11.64
CA TYR A 59 4.16 5.88 11.18
C TYR A 59 3.75 5.89 9.71
N MET A 60 4.51 5.19 8.86
CA MET A 60 4.20 5.07 7.43
C MET A 60 2.91 4.30 7.17
N LEU A 61 2.62 3.25 7.93
CA LEU A 61 1.35 2.54 7.88
C LEU A 61 0.18 3.47 8.19
N ARG A 62 0.24 4.21 9.31
CA ARG A 62 -0.79 5.19 9.68
C ARG A 62 -0.97 6.27 8.61
N ARG A 63 0.13 6.79 8.07
CA ARG A 63 0.10 7.79 6.99
C ARG A 63 -0.53 7.22 5.71
N GLY A 64 -0.14 6.01 5.31
CA GLY A 64 -0.65 5.34 4.12
C GLY A 64 -2.13 5.01 4.23
N GLN A 65 -2.61 4.59 5.40
CA GLN A 65 -4.04 4.33 5.63
C GLN A 65 -4.89 5.58 5.40
N ARG A 66 -4.48 6.73 5.94
CA ARG A 66 -5.16 8.02 5.69
C ARG A 66 -5.17 8.41 4.21
N GLN A 67 -4.06 8.17 3.50
CA GLN A 67 -4.01 8.41 2.05
C GLN A 67 -4.98 7.48 1.31
N LEU A 68 -5.02 6.19 1.67
CA LEU A 68 -5.92 5.23 1.05
C LEU A 68 -7.38 5.63 1.24
N GLU A 69 -7.77 6.11 2.41
CA GLU A 69 -9.13 6.61 2.67
C GLU A 69 -9.50 7.76 1.71
N ALA A 70 -8.59 8.71 1.49
CA ALA A 70 -8.79 9.78 0.53
C ALA A 70 -8.91 9.26 -0.91
N TYR A 71 -8.02 8.35 -1.32
CA TYR A 71 -8.04 7.77 -2.67
C TYR A 71 -9.19 6.78 -2.88
N GLU A 72 -9.78 6.19 -1.85
CA GLU A 72 -10.93 5.30 -1.97
C GLU A 72 -12.21 6.04 -2.37
N SER A 73 -12.29 7.36 -2.16
CA SER A 73 -13.41 8.20 -2.61
C SER A 73 -13.70 8.05 -4.10
N ASP A 74 -14.98 7.94 -4.47
CA ASP A 74 -15.45 7.85 -5.86
C ASP A 74 -15.17 9.11 -6.68
N SER A 75 -14.89 10.23 -6.00
CA SER A 75 -14.46 11.48 -6.63
C SER A 75 -13.08 11.38 -7.27
N VAL A 76 -12.21 10.51 -6.73
CA VAL A 76 -10.85 10.33 -7.23
C VAL A 76 -10.83 9.22 -8.26
N LYS A 77 -10.84 9.60 -9.54
CA LYS A 77 -10.92 8.66 -10.66
C LYS A 77 -9.58 8.32 -11.29
N ASP A 78 -8.54 9.09 -11.00
CA ASP A 78 -7.23 8.93 -11.63
C ASP A 78 -6.09 9.46 -10.74
N VAL A 79 -4.87 9.05 -11.05
CA VAL A 79 -3.63 9.58 -10.46
C VAL A 79 -2.64 9.89 -11.57
N ASN A 80 -2.01 11.07 -11.47
CA ASN A 80 -0.90 11.45 -12.32
C ASN A 80 0.39 11.06 -11.62
N LEU A 81 1.29 10.40 -12.36
CA LEU A 81 2.66 10.07 -11.94
C LEU A 81 3.62 11.15 -12.43
#